data_AF-A0A818MNW5-F1
#
_entry.id   AF-A0A818MNW5-F1
#
_cell.length_a   1.000
_cell.length_b   1.000
_cell.length_c   1.000
_cell.angle_alpha   90.00
_cell.angle_beta   90.00
_cell.angle_gamma   90.00
#
_symmetry.space_group_name_H-M   'P 1'
#
loop_
_entity.id
_entity.type
_entity.pdbx_description
1 polymer ?
#
loop_
_entity_poly.entity_id
_entity_poly.type
_entity_poly.pdbx_seq_one_letter_code
_entity_poly.pdbx_strand_id
1 'polypeptide(L)' 'MCGGQVEWVTYSHVGHLYRGPRRRSMHPRGGNLRQSHINHLRVAEIWMGDYKKYYLHRHPNHIQLDMGDTSEYKALR' A
#
# COMPACT_ATOMS: atom_id res chain seq x y z
N MET A 1 6.55 11.40 -5.52
CA MET A 1 7.75 11.97 -6.20
C MET A 1 7.62 13.47 -6.16
N CYS A 2 8.31 14.15 -5.24
CA CYS A 2 8.10 15.58 -4.96
C CYS A 2 9.43 16.28 -4.58
N GLY A 3 10.57 15.80 -5.08
CA GLY A 3 11.89 16.40 -4.84
C GLY A 3 12.62 16.00 -3.55
N GLY A 4 11.98 15.24 -2.64
CA GLY A 4 12.63 14.71 -1.43
C GLY A 4 13.47 13.45 -1.67
N GLN A 5 14.22 13.04 -0.63
CA GLN A 5 15.06 11.85 -0.62
C GLN A 5 14.66 10.91 0.53
N VAL A 6 14.98 9.62 0.39
CA VAL A 6 14.76 8.59 1.41
C VAL A 6 16.10 7.90 1.68
N GLU A 7 16.58 7.98 2.92
CA GLU A 7 17.89 7.48 3.31
C GLU A 7 17.80 6.36 4.34
N TRP A 8 18.74 5.41 4.24
CA TRP A 8 18.96 4.37 5.24
C TRP A 8 20.22 4.73 6.02
N VAL A 9 20.07 5.20 7.26
CA VAL A 9 21.19 5.69 8.08
C VAL A 9 21.80 4.55 8.90
N THR A 10 23.01 4.11 8.54
CA THR A 10 23.64 2.90 9.08
C THR A 10 24.04 2.97 10.56
N TYR A 11 24.24 4.18 11.10
CA TYR A 11 24.64 4.41 12.49
C TYR A 11 23.47 4.66 13.45
N SER A 12 22.24 4.74 12.94
CA SER A 12 21.04 4.91 13.75
C SER A 12 20.32 3.57 13.85
N HIS A 13 20.21 3.03 15.07
CA HIS A 13 19.67 1.70 15.29
C HIS A 13 18.38 1.75 16.10
N VAL A 14 17.34 1.10 15.59
CA VAL A 14 16.06 0.86 16.30
C VAL A 14 15.73 -0.61 16.19
N GLY A 15 15.53 -1.27 17.34
CA GLY A 15 15.12 -2.67 17.38
C GLY A 15 13.61 -2.82 17.13
N HIS A 16 13.23 -3.72 16.21
CA HIS A 16 11.84 -4.12 16.01
C HIS A 16 11.66 -5.59 16.39
N LEU A 17 10.82 -5.86 17.40
CA LEU A 17 10.47 -7.23 17.78
C LEU A 17 9.47 -7.80 16.79
N TYR A 18 9.93 -8.71 15.93
CA TYR A 18 9.04 -9.43 15.02
C TYR A 18 8.07 -10.32 15.79
N ARG A 19 6.80 -10.26 15.38
CA ARG A 19 5.78 -11.19 15.88
C ARG A 19 5.97 -12.55 15.21
N GLY A 20 5.99 -13.61 16.02
CA GLY A 20 6.01 -14.98 15.53
C GLY A 20 4.74 -15.40 14.77
N PRO A 21 4.66 -16.66 14.32
CA PRO A 21 3.52 -17.17 13.56
C PRO A 21 2.20 -16.89 14.27
N ARG A 22 1.24 -16.30 13.54
CA ARG A 22 -0.06 -15.94 14.09
C ARG A 22 -0.85 -17.22 14.42
N ARG A 23 -1.05 -17.52 15.71
CA ARG A 23 -1.87 -18.65 16.18
C ARG A 23 -3.38 -18.39 16.15
N ARG A 24 -3.82 -17.13 16.11
CA ARG A 24 -5.24 -16.71 15.99
C ARG A 24 -5.37 -15.41 15.17
N SER A 25 -6.52 -15.23 14.51
CA SER A 25 -6.84 -13.99 13.78
C SER A 25 -7.03 -12.84 14.76
N MET A 26 -6.13 -11.85 14.72
CA MET A 26 -6.14 -10.68 15.62
C MET A 26 -7.10 -9.57 15.15
N HIS A 27 -8.08 -9.90 14.30
CA HIS A 27 -8.92 -8.92 13.63
C HIS A 27 -10.34 -9.03 14.15
N PRO A 28 -10.82 -8.07 14.96
CA PRO A 28 -12.16 -8.11 15.54
C PRO A 28 -13.30 -8.15 14.51
N ARG A 29 -13.03 -7.84 13.24
CA ARG A 29 -14.04 -7.64 12.18
C ARG A 29 -13.82 -8.46 10.90
N GLY A 30 -13.00 -9.51 10.93
CA GLY A 30 -12.81 -10.38 9.75
C GLY A 30 -12.12 -9.68 8.58
N GLY A 31 -10.78 -9.77 8.53
CA GLY A 31 -10.00 -9.57 7.30
C GLY A 31 -9.72 -8.12 6.86
N ASN A 32 -8.60 -7.56 7.33
CA ASN A 32 -8.03 -6.30 6.83
C ASN A 32 -7.44 -6.41 5.42
N LEU A 33 -7.45 -7.62 4.82
CA LEU A 33 -6.89 -7.89 3.50
C LEU A 33 -7.60 -7.06 2.43
N ARG A 34 -8.93 -6.93 2.50
CA ARG A 34 -9.67 -6.11 1.52
C ARG A 34 -9.30 -4.63 1.61
N GLN A 35 -9.20 -4.10 2.83
CA GLN A 35 -8.83 -2.69 3.04
C GLN A 35 -7.39 -2.41 2.61
N SER A 36 -6.46 -3.33 2.90
CA SER A 36 -5.08 -3.17 2.44
C SER A 36 -5.03 -3.18 0.91
N HIS A 37 -5.74 -4.08 0.23
CA HIS A 37 -5.76 -4.12 -1.24
C HIS A 37 -6.29 -2.81 -1.86
N ILE A 38 -7.35 -2.23 -1.28
CA ILE A 38 -7.87 -0.91 -1.68
C ILE A 38 -6.79 0.17 -1.50
N ASN A 39 -6.10 0.17 -0.36
CA ASN A 39 -5.04 1.17 -0.09
C ASN A 39 -3.87 1.05 -1.07
N HIS A 40 -3.45 -0.17 -1.41
CA HIS A 40 -2.40 -0.38 -2.42
C HIS A 40 -2.87 0.08 -3.80
N LEU A 41 -4.15 -0.14 -4.16
CA LEU A 41 -4.70 0.33 -5.43
C LEU A 41 -4.70 1.86 -5.54
N ARG A 42 -5.07 2.58 -4.46
CA ARG A 42 -4.97 4.05 -4.40
C ARG A 42 -3.55 4.54 -4.65
N VAL A 43 -2.56 3.95 -3.98
CA VAL A 43 -1.15 4.31 -4.16
C VAL A 43 -0.70 4.06 -5.59
N ALA A 44 -1.07 2.91 -6.17
CA ALA A 44 -0.75 2.59 -7.56
C ALA A 44 -1.37 3.60 -8.53
N GLU A 45 -2.63 3.96 -8.34
CA GLU A 45 -3.34 4.92 -9.19
C GLU A 45 -2.74 6.33 -9.13
N ILE A 46 -2.36 6.80 -7.95
CA ILE A 46 -1.84 8.17 -7.76
C ILE A 46 -0.37 8.26 -8.20
N TRP A 47 0.45 7.29 -7.82
CA TRP A 47 1.91 7.42 -7.93
C TRP A 47 2.54 6.66 -9.09
N MET A 48 1.98 5.51 -9.51
CA MET A 48 2.67 4.64 -10.48
C MET A 48 2.42 5.03 -11.95
N GLY A 49 1.47 5.92 -12.25
CA GLY A 49 1.16 6.30 -13.64
C GLY A 49 0.90 5.06 -14.50
N ASP A 50 1.53 4.97 -15.67
CA ASP A 50 1.38 3.83 -16.59
C ASP A 50 1.90 2.50 -16.03
N TYR A 51 2.78 2.53 -15.02
CA TYR A 51 3.29 1.31 -14.40
C TYR A 51 2.25 0.59 -13.54
N LYS A 52 1.11 1.22 -13.23
CA LYS A 52 0.01 0.56 -12.52
C LYS A 52 -0.47 -0.71 -13.25
N LYS A 53 -0.30 -0.81 -14.57
CA LYS A 53 -0.62 -1.99 -15.37
C LYS A 53 0.08 -3.26 -14.87
N TYR A 54 1.33 -3.14 -14.40
CA TYR A 54 2.09 -4.29 -13.87
C TYR A 54 1.57 -4.72 -12.50
N TYR A 55 1.18 -3.76 -11.66
CA TYR A 55 0.53 -4.04 -10.39
C TYR A 55 -0.81 -4.77 -10.60
N LEU A 56 -1.64 -4.28 -11.53
CA LEU A 56 -2.93 -4.89 -11.87
C LEU A 56 -2.77 -6.28 -12.54
N HIS A 57 -1.72 -6.48 -13.33
CA HIS A 57 -1.42 -7.79 -13.91
C HIS A 57 -1.11 -8.84 -12.83
N ARG A 58 -0.38 -8.46 -11.78
CA ARG A 58 -0.08 -9.34 -10.65
C ARG A 58 -1.29 -9.57 -9.73
N HIS A 59 -2.19 -8.59 -9.66
CA HIS A 59 -3.36 -8.60 -8.79
C HIS A 59 -4.65 -8.33 -9.58
N PRO A 60 -5.06 -9.22 -10.49
CA PRO A 60 -6.19 -8.97 -11.39
C PRO A 60 -7.51 -8.75 -10.64
N ASN A 61 -7.68 -9.41 -9.49
CA ASN A 61 -8.86 -9.25 -8.63
C ASN A 61 -9.01 -7.84 -8.04
N HIS A 62 -7.97 -7.00 -8.08
CA HIS A 62 -8.05 -5.64 -7.57
C HIS A 62 -8.71 -4.67 -8.55
N ILE A 63 -8.86 -5.03 -9.83
CA ILE A 63 -9.52 -4.20 -10.85
C ILE A 63 -10.97 -3.88 -10.48
N GLN A 64 -11.64 -4.81 -9.80
CA GLN A 64 -13.06 -4.69 -9.40
C GLN A 64 -13.24 -3.98 -8.05
N LEU A 65 -12.14 -3.63 -7.36
CA LEU A 65 -12.23 -2.98 -6.06
C LEU A 65 -12.55 -1.50 -6.25
N ASP A 66 -13.60 -1.04 -5.57
CA ASP A 66 -13.85 0.39 -5.42
C ASP A 66 -12.80 0.99 -4.48
N MET A 67 -11.97 1.87 -5.05
CA MET A 67 -10.97 2.62 -4.30
C MET A 67 -11.46 4.01 -3.87
N GLY A 68 -12.66 4.43 -4.27
CA GLY A 68 -13.17 5.79 -4.04
C GLY A 68 -12.45 6.85 -4.88
N ASP A 69 -12.79 8.11 -4.63
CA ASP A 69 -12.21 9.24 -5.36
C ASP A 69 -10.76 9.51 -4.94
N THR A 70 -9.91 9.78 -5.92
CA THR A 70 -8.49 10.10 -5.76
C THR A 70 -8.11 11.42 -6.45
N SER A 71 -9.09 12.17 -6.96
CA SER A 71 -8.92 13.41 -7.72
C SER A 71 -8.06 14.45 -6.98
N GLU A 72 -8.38 14.72 -5.71
CA GLU A 72 -7.65 15.65 -4.85
C GLU A 72 -6.17 15.26 -4.72
N TYR A 73 -5.87 13.99 -4.48
CA TYR A 73 -4.49 13.50 -4.32
C TYR A 73 -3.70 13.50 -5.63
N LYS A 74 -4.39 13.30 -6.76
CA LYS A 74 -3.77 13.44 -8.08
C LYS A 74 -3.43 14.89 -8.40
N ALA A 75 -4.20 15.85 -7.91
CA ALA A 75 -3.95 17.28 -8.11
C ALA A 75 -2.74 17.81 -7.31
N LEU A 76 -2.36 17.12 -6.23
CA LEU A 76 -1.17 17.46 -5.43
C LEU A 76 0.16 17.02 -6.05
N ARG A 77 0.10 16.23 -7.13
CA ARG A 77 1.27 15.73 -7.86
C ARG A 77 1.68 16.70 -8.95
#